data_AF-A0A4D9D930-F1
#
_entry.id   AF-A0A4D9D930-F1
#
_cell.length_a   1.000
_cell.length_b   1.000
_cell.length_c   1.000
_cell.angle_alpha   90.00
_cell.angle_beta   90.00
_cell.angle_gamma   90.00
#
_symmetry.space_group_name_H-M   'P 1'
#
loop_
_entity.id
_entity.type
_entity.pdbx_description
1 polymer ?
#
loop_
_entity_poly.entity_id
_entity_poly.type
_entity_poly.pdbx_seq_one_letter_code
_entity_poly.pdbx_strand_id
1 'polypeptide(L)'
;MSSVLTRALRRVATVPRNMRRFASQGGDHGADEVDKWRKISIVATGVVILMSGRELLSLSSHGHGEHSDKPLPDYMHIRSKPFPWECSDCSLFDTDCFKKCKAERAGELVEEH
;
A
#
# COMPACT_ATOMS: atom_id res chain seq x y z
N MET A 1 -2.69 71.07 -32.65
CA MET A 1 -1.59 70.09 -32.55
C MET A 1 -2.20 68.71 -32.39
N SER A 2 -1.81 67.81 -33.29
CA SER A 2 -2.44 66.53 -33.61
C SER A 2 -2.25 65.47 -32.54
N SER A 3 -3.20 64.54 -32.40
CA SER A 3 -2.98 63.10 -32.58
C SER A 3 -4.16 62.30 -32.00
N VAL A 4 -5.00 61.74 -32.88
CA VAL A 4 -5.96 60.70 -32.52
C VAL A 4 -5.25 59.36 -32.74
N LEU A 5 -4.88 58.70 -31.65
CA LEU A 5 -4.25 57.38 -31.65
C LEU A 5 -5.27 56.31 -32.07
N THR A 6 -5.20 55.86 -33.32
CA THR A 6 -5.96 54.70 -33.80
C THR A 6 -5.26 53.42 -33.32
N ARG A 7 -5.81 52.78 -32.29
CA ARG A 7 -5.32 51.50 -31.76
C ARG A 7 -5.72 50.37 -32.72
N ALA A 8 -4.79 49.93 -33.56
CA ALA A 8 -4.98 48.76 -34.41
C ALA A 8 -5.07 47.48 -33.55
N LEU A 9 -6.23 46.83 -33.53
CA LEU A 9 -6.38 45.49 -32.97
C LEU A 9 -5.79 44.47 -33.95
N ARG A 10 -4.59 43.94 -33.64
CA ARG A 10 -4.08 42.73 -34.29
C ARG A 10 -4.98 41.55 -33.90
N ARG A 11 -5.79 41.05 -34.84
CA ARG A 11 -6.39 39.72 -34.72
C ARG A 11 -5.25 38.70 -34.72
N VAL A 12 -4.94 38.12 -33.56
CA VAL A 12 -4.18 36.88 -33.49
C VAL A 12 -5.13 35.80 -34.02
N ALA A 13 -4.91 35.36 -35.27
CA ALA A 13 -5.57 34.19 -35.79
C ALA A 13 -5.12 32.99 -34.94
N THR A 14 -6.02 32.43 -34.14
CA THR A 14 -5.80 31.13 -33.51
C THR A 14 -5.79 30.10 -34.64
N VAL A 15 -4.61 29.60 -34.99
CA VAL A 15 -4.49 28.42 -35.86
C VAL A 15 -5.26 27.29 -35.18
N PRO A 16 -6.33 26.73 -35.77
CA PRO A 16 -6.92 25.54 -35.19
C PRO A 16 -5.86 24.45 -35.30
N ARG A 17 -5.32 24.03 -34.16
CA ARG A 17 -4.57 22.77 -34.08
C ARG A 17 -5.56 21.70 -34.51
N ASN A 18 -5.40 21.19 -35.73
CA ASN A 18 -5.89 19.88 -36.13
C ASN A 18 -5.27 18.89 -35.13
N MET A 19 -5.98 18.67 -34.04
CA MET A 19 -5.68 17.65 -33.07
C MET A 19 -6.25 16.38 -33.69
N ARG A 20 -5.39 15.56 -34.30
CA ARG A 20 -5.79 14.24 -34.80
C ARG A 20 -6.39 13.47 -33.62
N ARG A 21 -7.72 13.41 -33.56
CA ARG A 21 -8.43 12.53 -32.63
C ARG A 21 -8.27 11.11 -33.17
N PHE A 22 -7.88 10.18 -32.29
CA PHE A 22 -7.84 8.77 -32.64
C PHE A 22 -9.26 8.31 -33.03
N ALA A 23 -9.37 7.39 -33.99
CA ALA A 23 -10.66 6.89 -34.49
C ALA A 23 -11.54 6.26 -33.39
N SER A 24 -10.95 5.88 -32.25
CA SER A 24 -11.66 5.38 -31.05
C SER A 24 -12.23 6.49 -30.15
N GLN A 25 -11.91 7.77 -30.39
CA GLN A 25 -12.40 8.92 -29.63
C GLN A 25 -13.59 9.58 -30.36
N GLY A 26 -14.54 8.75 -30.79
CA GLY A 26 -15.77 9.18 -31.45
C GLY A 26 -16.92 9.26 -30.46
N GLY A 27 -16.98 10.34 -29.68
CA GLY A 27 -18.13 10.66 -28.83
C GLY A 27 -17.77 11.18 -27.45
N ASP A 28 -18.67 11.97 -26.88
CA ASP A 28 -18.68 12.52 -25.51
C ASP A 28 -18.53 11.44 -24.41
N HIS A 29 -18.59 10.16 -24.79
CA HIS A 29 -18.73 9.02 -23.91
C HIS A 29 -17.43 8.65 -23.18
N GLY A 30 -16.27 9.15 -23.59
CA GLY A 30 -15.01 8.82 -22.93
C GLY A 30 -14.92 9.34 -21.49
N ALA A 31 -15.44 10.54 -21.23
CA ALA A 31 -15.52 11.10 -19.89
C ALA A 31 -16.57 10.35 -19.04
N ASP A 32 -17.71 10.03 -19.63
CA ASP A 32 -18.79 9.29 -18.98
C ASP A 32 -18.34 7.88 -18.56
N GLU A 33 -17.58 7.18 -19.41
CA GLU A 33 -17.04 5.85 -19.09
C GLU A 33 -16.07 5.92 -17.90
N VAL A 34 -15.16 6.91 -17.87
CA VAL A 34 -14.24 7.10 -16.74
C VAL A 34 -15.01 7.43 -15.46
N ASP A 35 -16.04 8.27 -15.54
CA ASP A 35 -16.87 8.62 -14.38
C ASP A 35 -17.69 7.42 -13.86
N LYS A 36 -18.15 6.53 -14.74
CA LYS A 36 -18.81 5.27 -14.34
C LYS A 36 -17.85 4.40 -13.54
N TRP A 37 -16.65 4.13 -14.08
CA TRP A 37 -15.67 3.29 -13.38
C TRP A 37 -15.21 3.89 -12.07
N ARG A 38 -15.02 5.21 -12.01
CA ARG A 38 -14.73 5.92 -10.75
C ARG A 38 -15.79 5.67 -9.68
N LYS A 39 -17.07 5.79 -10.03
CA LYS A 39 -18.19 5.56 -9.09
C LYS A 39 -18.23 4.11 -8.62
N ILE A 40 -18.05 3.15 -9.55
CA ILE A 40 -17.99 1.73 -9.22
C ILE A 40 -16.84 1.45 -8.24
N SER A 41 -15.64 1.98 -8.50
CA SER A 41 -14.49 1.79 -7.61
C SER A 41 -14.73 2.38 -6.21
N ILE A 42 -15.38 3.54 -6.10
CA ILE A 42 -15.71 4.14 -4.80
C ILE A 42 -16.67 3.23 -4.02
N VAL A 43 -17.71 2.72 -4.66
CA VAL A 43 -18.67 1.80 -4.03
C VAL A 43 -17.99 0.49 -3.62
N ALA A 44 -17.21 -0.11 -4.51
CA ALA A 44 -16.46 -1.34 -4.23
C ALA A 44 -15.48 -1.16 -3.07
N THR A 45 -14.78 -0.03 -3.01
CA THR A 45 -13.87 0.31 -1.90
C THR A 45 -14.64 0.39 -0.58
N GLY A 46 -15.82 1.02 -0.57
CA GLY A 46 -16.69 1.07 0.61
C GLY A 46 -17.11 -0.33 1.09
N VAL A 47 -17.48 -1.23 0.17
CA VAL A 47 -17.83 -2.62 0.50
C VAL A 47 -16.64 -3.37 1.10
N VAL A 48 -15.44 -3.24 0.51
CA VAL A 48 -14.22 -3.86 1.04
C VAL A 48 -13.94 -3.38 2.46
N ILE A 49 -14.00 -2.06 2.71
CA ILE A 49 -13.77 -1.48 4.04
C ILE A 49 -14.77 -2.01 5.06
N LEU A 50 -16.06 -2.09 4.71
CA LEU A 50 -17.10 -2.59 5.60
C LEU A 50 -16.89 -4.07 5.94
N MET A 51 -16.59 -4.91 4.93
CA MET A 51 -16.36 -6.34 5.12
C MET A 51 -15.08 -6.59 5.93
N SER A 52 -13.96 -5.95 5.58
CA SER A 52 -12.69 -6.10 6.30
C SER A 52 -12.76 -5.52 7.71
N GLY A 53 -13.43 -4.38 7.89
CA GLY A 53 -13.64 -3.76 9.20
C GLY A 53 -14.47 -4.65 10.10
N ARG A 54 -15.54 -5.26 9.58
CA ARG A 54 -16.35 -6.23 10.31
C ARG A 54 -15.55 -7.46 10.71
N GLU A 55 -14.72 -7.97 9.81
CA GLU A 55 -13.83 -9.10 10.09
C GLU A 55 -12.83 -8.75 11.19
N LEU A 56 -12.19 -7.58 11.12
CA LEU A 56 -11.22 -7.13 12.13
C LEU A 56 -11.86 -7.00 13.53
N LEU A 57 -13.10 -6.49 13.60
CA LEU A 57 -13.85 -6.37 14.85
C LEU A 57 -14.31 -7.75 15.39
N SER A 58 -14.58 -8.70 14.51
CA SER A 58 -14.92 -10.08 14.87
C SER A 58 -13.69 -10.89 15.29
N LEU A 59 -12.52 -10.62 14.70
CA LEU A 59 -11.27 -11.34 14.93
C LEU A 59 -10.76 -11.18 16.36
N SER A 60 -11.03 -10.06 17.03
CA SER A 60 -10.71 -9.87 18.46
C SER A 60 -11.35 -10.92 19.38
N SER A 61 -12.40 -11.62 18.92
CA SER A 61 -13.05 -12.70 19.67
C SER A 61 -12.45 -14.09 19.40
N HIS A 62 -11.65 -14.23 18.34
CA HIS A 62 -10.89 -15.43 18.03
C HIS A 62 -9.45 -15.19 18.46
N GLY A 63 -9.10 -15.60 19.69
CA GLY A 63 -7.70 -15.57 20.13
C GLY A 63 -6.82 -16.19 19.04
N HIS A 64 -5.75 -15.50 18.65
CA HIS A 64 -4.74 -16.05 17.75
C HIS A 64 -4.34 -17.40 18.33
N GLY A 65 -4.69 -18.49 17.63
CA GLY A 65 -4.64 -19.84 18.19
C GLY A 65 -3.35 -20.04 18.95
N GLU A 66 -3.46 -20.25 20.26
CA GLU A 66 -2.32 -20.38 21.15
C GLU A 66 -1.41 -21.45 20.56
N HIS A 67 -0.21 -21.05 20.12
CA HIS A 67 0.76 -21.99 19.61
C HIS A 67 1.03 -22.95 20.76
N SER A 68 0.59 -24.20 20.61
CA SER A 68 0.71 -25.16 21.70
C SER A 68 2.19 -25.26 22.07
N ASP A 69 2.53 -25.14 23.35
CA ASP A 69 3.87 -25.40 23.92
C ASP A 69 4.32 -26.86 23.78
N LYS A 70 3.72 -27.60 22.86
CA LYS A 70 4.12 -28.95 22.53
C LYS A 70 5.47 -28.86 21.81
N PRO A 71 6.46 -29.66 22.22
CA PRO A 71 7.72 -29.72 21.49
C PRO A 71 7.42 -30.05 20.03
N LEU A 72 7.86 -29.15 19.13
CA LEU A 72 7.71 -29.37 17.70
C LEU A 72 8.50 -30.62 17.31
N PRO A 73 8.03 -31.39 16.33
CA PRO A 73 8.76 -32.56 15.89
C PRO A 73 10.11 -32.15 15.28
N ASP A 74 11.12 -33.01 15.45
CA ASP A 74 12.54 -32.72 15.16
C ASP A 74 12.81 -32.18 13.75
N TYR A 75 11.93 -32.46 12.78
CA TYR A 75 12.08 -32.00 11.41
C TYR A 75 11.67 -30.54 11.17
N MET A 76 10.94 -29.90 12.09
CA MET A 76 10.38 -28.56 11.89
C MET A 76 11.38 -27.43 12.21
N HIS A 77 12.41 -27.71 13.01
CA HIS A 77 13.48 -26.76 13.37
C HIS A 77 14.85 -27.18 12.85
N ILE A 78 14.91 -27.95 11.76
CA ILE A 78 16.19 -28.33 11.16
C ILE A 78 16.87 -27.10 10.58
N ARG A 79 18.12 -26.90 10.99
CA ARG A 79 18.90 -25.74 10.60
C ARG A 79 20.35 -26.11 10.31
N SER A 80 20.73 -26.03 9.03
CA SER A 80 22.10 -26.34 8.60
C SER A 80 23.04 -25.13 8.63
N LYS A 81 22.51 -23.90 8.67
CA LYS A 81 23.30 -22.65 8.68
C LYS A 81 22.61 -21.58 9.54
N PRO A 82 23.37 -20.77 10.30
CA PRO A 82 22.83 -19.63 11.04
C PRO A 82 22.23 -18.55 10.12
N PHE A 83 21.28 -17.77 10.64
CA PHE A 83 20.64 -16.70 9.86
C PHE A 83 21.58 -15.50 9.88
N PRO A 84 21.53 -14.62 8.86
CA PRO A 84 22.45 -13.48 8.78
C PRO A 84 22.13 -12.33 9.73
N TRP A 85 21.18 -12.48 10.66
CA TRP A 85 20.82 -11.47 11.66
C TRP A 85 21.35 -11.84 13.05
N GLU A 86 21.33 -10.86 13.96
CA GLU A 86 21.93 -10.97 15.30
C GLU A 86 21.38 -12.16 16.11
N CYS A 87 20.05 -12.35 16.11
CA CYS A 87 19.41 -13.50 16.75
C CYS A 87 19.39 -14.69 15.79
N SER A 88 20.54 -15.34 15.63
CA SER A 88 20.78 -16.22 14.49
C SER A 88 19.79 -17.36 14.36
N ASP A 89 19.12 -17.81 15.43
CA ASP A 89 18.15 -18.92 15.46
C ASP A 89 16.67 -18.55 15.33
N CYS A 90 16.33 -17.26 15.46
CA CYS A 90 14.94 -16.81 15.25
C CYS A 90 14.62 -16.71 13.77
N SER A 91 13.43 -17.11 13.32
CA SER A 91 12.98 -16.90 11.92
C SER A 91 12.63 -15.43 11.64
N LEU A 92 12.68 -15.00 10.36
CA LEU A 92 12.52 -13.59 9.97
C LEU A 92 11.23 -12.92 10.48
N PHE A 93 10.13 -13.66 10.57
CA PHE A 93 8.82 -13.15 11.03
C PHE A 93 8.40 -13.64 12.41
N ASP A 94 9.33 -14.22 13.17
CA ASP A 94 9.07 -14.68 14.54
C ASP A 94 9.35 -13.56 15.55
N THR A 95 8.35 -12.69 15.74
CA THR A 95 8.50 -11.52 16.61
C THR A 95 8.75 -11.89 18.07
N ASP A 96 8.23 -13.03 18.54
CA ASP A 96 8.35 -13.41 19.94
C ASP A 96 9.72 -14.03 20.23
N CYS A 97 10.28 -14.80 19.30
CA CYS A 97 11.67 -15.22 19.38
C CYS A 97 12.63 -14.03 19.42
N PHE A 98 12.43 -13.03 18.55
CA PHE A 98 13.27 -11.82 18.55
C PHE A 98 13.18 -11.04 19.87
N LYS A 99 12.00 -10.94 20.49
CA LYS A 99 11.85 -10.29 21.81
C LYS A 99 12.63 -11.04 22.89
N LYS A 100 12.53 -12.37 22.93
CA LYS A 100 13.23 -13.22 23.89
C LYS A 100 14.76 -13.10 23.74
N CYS A 101 15.27 -13.29 22.52
CA CYS A 101 16.70 -13.14 22.23
C CYS A 101 17.24 -11.74 22.61
N LYS A 102 16.48 -10.67 22.33
CA LYS A 102 16.88 -9.32 22.74
C LYS A 102 16.89 -9.14 24.25
N ALA A 103 15.93 -9.73 24.96
CA ALA A 103 15.88 -9.68 26.43
C ALA A 103 17.04 -10.45 27.06
N GLU A 104 17.36 -11.64 26.54
CA GLU A 104 18.50 -12.45 26.98
C GLU A 104 19.82 -11.72 26.75
N ARG A 105 20.03 -11.16 25.55
CA ARG A 105 21.23 -10.35 25.26
C ARG A 105 21.32 -9.09 26.10
N ALA A 106 20.19 -8.45 26.42
CA ALA A 106 20.19 -7.30 27.32
C ALA A 106 20.50 -7.68 28.78
N GLY A 107 20.07 -8.88 29.21
CA GLY A 107 20.40 -9.43 30.54
C GLY A 107 21.86 -9.87 30.65
N GLU A 108 22.40 -10.51 29.62
CA GLU A 108 23.81 -10.95 29.57
C GLU A 108 24.76 -9.74 29.67
N LEU A 109 24.41 -8.62 29.05
CA LEU A 109 25.15 -7.35 29.17
C LEU A 109 25.08 -6.70 30.56
N VAL A 110 24.12 -7.11 31.41
CA VAL A 110 23.97 -6.60 32.78
C VAL A 110 24.67 -7.49 33.80
N GLU A 111 24.79 -8.80 33.55
CA GLU A 111 25.54 -9.70 34.44
C GLU A 111 27.07 -9.69 34.26
N GLU A 112 27.58 -9.17 33.13
CA GLU A 112 29.03 -8.99 32.92
C GLU A 112 29.61 -7.68 33.52
N HIS A 113 28.81 -6.92 34.31
CA HIS A 113 29.24 -5.70 35.01
C HIS A 113 29.11 -5.80 36.53
#